data_AF-A0A6L5FL09-F1
#
_entry.id   AF-A0A6L5FL09-F1
#
_cell.length_a   1.000
_cell.length_b   1.000
_cell.length_c   1.000
_cell.angle_alpha   90.00
_cell.angle_beta   90.00
_cell.angle_gamma   90.00
#
_symmetry.space_group_name_H-M   'P 1'
#
loop_
_entity.id
_entity.type
_entity.pdbx_description
1 polymer ?
#
loop_
_entity_poly.entity_id
_entity_poly.type
_entity_poly.pdbx_seq_one_letter_code
_entity_poly.pdbx_strand_id
1 'polypeptide(L)'
;MDLTQVFELIRQHGEMAYAFIFAYAASHSMLIVLFAGYAAHMGALDWGKLVLICWAGSCFGDMVRFWIGRRFGTSWMSSFPRLERAVQTAARLVDRHYLWIPLIHRYPNGIRSVAGFAFGMSRLPRSTFHTLNVVAAGIWSVAIVSAGYAFGHVSEKTLSDAASGVSLATMLVFLGLFWFLSKRLERVIEERS
;
A
#
# COMPACT_ATOMS: atom_id res chain seq x y z
N MET A 1 4.64 -25.09 -13.31
CA MET A 1 3.58 -24.18 -13.81
C MET A 1 4.32 -23.08 -14.54
N ASP A 2 4.22 -23.04 -15.86
CA ASP A 2 4.96 -22.07 -16.67
C ASP A 2 4.39 -20.66 -16.48
N LEU A 3 5.25 -19.64 -16.47
CA LEU A 3 4.87 -18.23 -16.26
C LEU A 3 3.85 -17.73 -17.30
N THR A 4 3.90 -18.29 -18.50
CA THR A 4 2.92 -18.05 -19.55
C THR A 4 1.53 -18.53 -19.16
N GLN A 5 1.39 -19.65 -18.44
CA GLN A 5 0.10 -20.13 -17.95
C GLN A 5 -0.48 -19.22 -16.86
N VAL A 6 0.36 -18.65 -15.99
CA VAL A 6 -0.08 -17.68 -14.97
C VAL A 6 -0.60 -16.41 -15.61
N PHE A 7 0.16 -15.83 -16.55
CA PHE A 7 -0.27 -14.62 -17.24
C PHE A 7 -1.49 -14.84 -18.11
N GLU A 8 -1.60 -16.01 -18.76
CA GLU A 8 -2.79 -16.35 -19.54
C GLU A 8 -4.03 -16.53 -18.66
N LEU A 9 -3.88 -17.11 -17.45
CA LEU A 9 -4.95 -17.21 -16.47
C LEU A 9 -5.41 -15.82 -15.99
N ILE A 10 -4.46 -14.90 -15.75
CA ILE A 10 -4.75 -13.51 -15.38
C ILE A 10 -5.44 -12.79 -16.53
N ARG A 11 -4.99 -13.00 -17.78
CA ARG A 11 -5.58 -12.41 -18.97
C ARG A 11 -7.01 -12.90 -19.19
N GLN A 12 -7.26 -14.18 -18.95
CA GLN A 12 -8.57 -14.81 -19.03
C GLN A 12 -9.52 -14.34 -17.91
N HIS A 13 -9.00 -13.98 -16.74
CA HIS A 13 -9.79 -13.56 -15.56
C HIS A 13 -9.45 -12.14 -15.08
N GLY A 14 -9.12 -11.22 -16.00
CA GLY A 14 -8.61 -9.89 -15.68
C GLY A 14 -9.50 -9.12 -14.69
N GLU A 15 -10.81 -9.22 -14.84
CA GLU A 15 -11.80 -8.58 -13.93
C GLU A 15 -11.69 -9.10 -12.48
N MET A 16 -11.47 -10.40 -12.28
CA MET A 16 -11.26 -10.94 -10.94
C MET A 16 -9.91 -10.53 -10.37
N ALA A 17 -8.85 -10.52 -11.20
CA ALA A 17 -7.53 -10.04 -10.78
C ALA A 17 -7.61 -8.59 -10.29
N TYR A 18 -8.33 -7.74 -11.02
CA TYR A 18 -8.60 -6.36 -10.63
C TYR A 18 -9.39 -6.24 -9.32
N ALA A 19 -10.43 -7.05 -9.12
CA ALA A 19 -11.19 -7.09 -7.86
C ALA A 19 -10.32 -7.52 -6.67
N PHE A 20 -9.44 -8.51 -6.86
CA PHE A 20 -8.47 -8.91 -5.83
C PHE A 20 -7.48 -7.79 -5.50
N ILE A 21 -6.96 -7.10 -6.52
CA ILE A 21 -6.04 -5.97 -6.34
C ILE A 21 -6.73 -4.84 -5.58
N PHE A 22 -7.99 -4.54 -5.92
CA PHE A 22 -8.80 -3.56 -5.18
C PHE A 22 -8.92 -3.94 -3.70
N ALA A 23 -9.36 -5.16 -3.40
CA ALA A 23 -9.56 -5.64 -2.04
C ALA A 23 -8.24 -5.64 -1.23
N TYR A 24 -7.13 -5.96 -1.89
CA TYR A 24 -5.82 -5.99 -1.26
C TYR A 24 -5.25 -4.59 -1.01
N ALA A 25 -5.39 -3.67 -1.97
CA ALA A 25 -5.06 -2.26 -1.82
C ALA A 25 -5.90 -1.60 -0.70
N ALA A 26 -7.17 -2.03 -0.55
CA ALA A 26 -8.02 -1.63 0.55
C ALA A 26 -7.55 -2.19 1.89
N SER A 27 -7.08 -3.44 1.94
CA SER A 27 -6.83 -4.20 3.17
C SER A 27 -5.52 -3.90 3.86
N HIS A 28 -4.35 -3.94 3.20
CA HIS A 28 -3.11 -3.67 3.97
C HIS A 28 -1.79 -3.50 3.21
N SER A 29 -1.61 -4.06 2.02
CA SER A 29 -0.27 -4.26 1.48
C SER A 29 -0.14 -3.82 0.03
N MET A 30 0.97 -3.15 -0.27
CA MET A 30 1.30 -2.67 -1.61
C MET A 30 2.14 -3.67 -2.41
N LEU A 31 2.47 -4.83 -1.82
CA LEU A 31 3.31 -5.85 -2.45
C LEU A 31 2.62 -6.44 -3.70
N ILE A 32 1.34 -6.83 -3.61
CA ILE A 32 0.60 -7.35 -4.76
C ILE A 32 0.43 -6.28 -5.85
N VAL A 33 0.34 -5.00 -5.48
CA VAL A 33 0.26 -3.90 -6.44
C VAL A 33 1.57 -3.77 -7.24
N LEU A 34 2.73 -3.99 -6.61
CA LEU A 34 4.02 -4.04 -7.29
C LEU A 34 4.07 -5.21 -8.29
N PHE A 35 3.63 -6.41 -7.88
CA PHE A 35 3.51 -7.57 -8.79
C PHE A 35 2.54 -7.32 -9.94
N ALA A 36 1.41 -6.67 -9.67
CA ALA A 36 0.44 -6.32 -10.70
C ALA A 36 1.03 -5.33 -11.70
N GLY A 37 1.87 -4.39 -11.25
CA GLY A 37 2.63 -3.49 -12.13
C GLY A 37 3.59 -4.24 -13.05
N TYR A 38 4.28 -5.26 -12.54
CA TYR A 38 5.10 -6.16 -13.36
C TYR A 38 4.25 -6.93 -14.39
N ALA A 39 3.11 -7.48 -13.96
CA ALA A 39 2.18 -8.17 -14.85
C ALA A 39 1.61 -7.24 -15.94
N ALA A 40 1.43 -5.96 -15.63
CA ALA A 40 1.02 -4.96 -16.61
C ALA A 40 2.11 -4.69 -17.66
N HIS A 41 3.38 -4.68 -17.27
CA HIS A 41 4.50 -4.59 -18.23
C HIS A 41 4.56 -5.80 -19.17
N MET A 42 4.29 -7.01 -18.65
CA MET A 42 4.18 -8.23 -19.47
C MET A 42 2.93 -8.28 -20.36
N GLY A 43 2.08 -7.24 -20.36
CA GLY A 43 0.86 -7.15 -21.17
C GLY A 43 -0.35 -7.93 -20.61
N ALA A 44 -0.26 -8.48 -19.41
CA ALA A 44 -1.35 -9.25 -18.79
C ALA A 44 -2.44 -8.37 -18.17
N LEU A 45 -2.11 -7.11 -17.82
CA LEU A 45 -3.03 -6.13 -17.24
C LEU A 45 -2.82 -4.76 -17.89
N ASP A 46 -3.91 -3.99 -18.04
CA ASP A 46 -3.81 -2.59 -18.42
C ASP A 46 -3.30 -1.74 -17.25
N TRP A 47 -2.24 -0.96 -17.50
CA TRP A 47 -1.59 -0.11 -16.51
C TRP A 47 -2.52 1.00 -15.99
N GLY A 48 -3.30 1.65 -16.86
CA GLY A 48 -4.19 2.74 -16.49
C GLY A 48 -5.32 2.28 -15.58
N LYS A 49 -5.99 1.17 -15.94
CA LYS A 49 -6.99 0.51 -15.10
C LYS A 49 -6.40 0.09 -13.76
N LEU A 50 -5.19 -0.48 -13.78
CA LEU A 50 -4.52 -0.93 -12.56
C LEU A 50 -4.28 0.23 -11.58
N VAL A 51 -3.78 1.37 -12.07
CA VAL A 51 -3.60 2.59 -11.26
C VAL A 51 -4.92 3.06 -10.66
N LEU A 52 -5.98 3.13 -11.48
CA LEU A 52 -7.30 3.60 -11.04
C LEU A 52 -7.87 2.70 -9.94
N ILE A 53 -7.73 1.38 -10.09
CA ILE A 53 -8.25 0.39 -9.16
C ILE A 53 -7.47 0.39 -7.84
N CYS A 54 -6.14 0.48 -7.92
CA CYS A 54 -5.30 0.63 -6.72
C CYS A 54 -5.62 1.92 -5.96
N TRP A 55 -5.80 3.02 -6.70
CA TRP A 55 -6.20 4.30 -6.14
C TRP A 55 -7.57 4.22 -5.44
N ALA A 56 -8.58 3.68 -6.11
CA ALA A 56 -9.92 3.53 -5.56
C ALA A 56 -9.94 2.63 -4.32
N GLY A 57 -9.27 1.46 -4.37
CA GLY A 57 -9.20 0.53 -3.26
C GLY A 57 -8.50 1.13 -2.04
N SER A 58 -7.39 1.82 -2.28
CA SER A 58 -6.66 2.48 -1.20
C SER A 58 -7.45 3.62 -0.56
N CYS A 59 -8.05 4.49 -1.38
CA CYS A 59 -8.94 5.56 -0.93
C CYS A 59 -10.06 5.00 -0.06
N PHE A 60 -10.74 3.96 -0.54
CA PHE A 60 -11.84 3.32 0.17
C PHE A 60 -11.41 2.75 1.52
N GLY A 61 -10.31 1.99 1.55
CA GLY A 61 -9.79 1.43 2.80
C GLY A 61 -9.45 2.51 3.83
N ASP A 62 -8.84 3.62 3.41
CA ASP A 62 -8.46 4.70 4.33
C ASP A 62 -9.65 5.46 4.87
N MET A 63 -10.70 5.65 4.06
CA MET A 63 -11.97 6.22 4.51
C MET A 63 -12.65 5.33 5.54
N VAL A 64 -12.67 4.01 5.32
CA VAL A 64 -13.24 3.05 6.27
C VAL A 64 -12.53 3.13 7.62
N ARG A 65 -11.19 3.10 7.63
CA ARG A 65 -10.38 3.22 8.87
C ARG A 65 -10.60 4.53 9.59
N PHE A 66 -10.59 5.64 8.85
CA PHE A 66 -10.86 6.97 9.40
C PHE A 66 -12.25 7.04 10.03
N TRP A 67 -13.27 6.48 9.37
CA TRP A 67 -14.64 6.48 9.86
C TRP A 67 -14.79 5.63 11.12
N ILE A 68 -14.18 4.44 11.15
CA ILE A 68 -14.16 3.58 12.34
C ILE A 68 -13.44 4.30 13.50
N GLY A 69 -12.26 4.89 13.25
CA GLY A 69 -11.53 5.65 14.27
C GLY A 69 -12.32 6.84 14.82
N ARG A 70 -13.06 7.55 13.96
CA ARG A 70 -13.91 8.69 14.35
C ARG A 70 -15.13 8.26 15.16
N ARG A 71 -15.76 7.15 14.80
CA ARG A 71 -17.04 6.71 15.39
C ARG A 71 -16.86 5.87 16.66
N PHE A 72 -15.80 5.05 16.71
CA PHE A 72 -15.59 4.04 17.73
C PHE A 72 -14.26 4.18 18.51
N GLY A 73 -13.39 5.13 18.13
CA GLY A 73 -12.02 5.22 18.64
C GLY A 73 -11.88 5.33 20.16
N THR A 74 -12.78 6.02 20.86
CA THR A 74 -12.71 6.16 22.33
C THR A 74 -13.34 4.99 23.09
N SER A 75 -14.40 4.38 22.55
CA SER A 75 -15.14 3.33 23.24
C SER A 75 -14.56 1.93 23.02
N TRP A 76 -13.93 1.67 21.87
CA TRP A 76 -13.41 0.36 21.50
C TRP A 76 -11.93 0.16 21.87
N MET A 77 -11.19 1.26 21.98
CA MET A 77 -9.75 1.23 22.20
C MET A 77 -9.36 1.15 23.68
N SER A 78 -10.32 1.37 24.60
CA SER A 78 -10.15 1.14 26.05
C SER A 78 -9.84 -0.33 26.38
N SER A 79 -10.20 -1.27 25.50
CA SER A 79 -9.83 -2.69 25.60
C SER A 79 -8.39 -2.98 25.15
N PHE A 80 -7.70 -2.02 24.50
CA PHE A 80 -6.34 -2.18 23.97
C PHE A 80 -5.44 -0.97 24.33
N PRO A 81 -5.01 -0.84 25.59
CA PRO A 81 -4.34 0.37 26.09
C PRO A 81 -2.99 0.69 25.41
N ARG A 82 -2.28 -0.31 24.87
CA ARG A 82 -1.04 -0.09 24.08
C ARG A 82 -1.33 0.59 22.74
N LEU A 83 -2.38 0.13 22.05
CA LEU A 83 -2.81 0.69 20.77
C LEU A 83 -3.38 2.10 20.98
N GLU A 84 -4.13 2.31 22.06
CA GLU A 84 -4.67 3.63 22.43
C GLU A 84 -3.57 4.68 22.57
N ARG A 85 -2.49 4.40 23.32
CA ARG A 85 -1.36 5.32 23.49
C ARG A 85 -0.66 5.64 22.17
N ALA A 86 -0.46 4.64 21.31
CA ALA A 86 0.16 4.82 20.00
C ALA A 86 -0.72 5.72 19.11
N VAL A 87 -2.02 5.45 19.06
CA VAL A 87 -2.99 6.22 18.25
C VAL A 87 -3.14 7.65 18.79
N GLN A 88 -3.15 7.86 20.10
CA GLN A 88 -3.19 9.21 20.70
C GLN A 88 -1.92 10.02 20.41
N THR A 89 -0.75 9.38 20.49
CA THR A 89 0.52 10.04 20.15
C THR A 89 0.58 10.39 18.67
N ALA A 90 0.14 9.48 17.80
CA ALA A 90 0.01 9.74 16.37
C ALA A 90 -1.00 10.87 16.10
N ALA A 91 -2.14 10.92 16.80
CA ALA A 91 -3.14 11.98 16.64
C ALA A 91 -2.58 13.36 17.00
N ARG A 92 -1.79 13.48 18.07
CA ARG A 92 -1.09 14.73 18.43
C ARG A 92 -0.07 15.14 17.37
N LEU A 93 0.66 14.18 16.80
CA LEU A 93 1.65 14.44 15.76
C LEU A 93 0.99 14.88 14.45
N VAL A 94 -0.15 14.26 14.13
CA VAL A 94 -1.06 14.61 13.03
C VAL A 94 -1.62 16.02 13.19
N ASP A 95 -2.08 16.40 14.38
CA ASP A 95 -2.57 17.77 14.63
C ASP A 95 -1.45 18.81 14.37
N ARG A 96 -0.18 18.45 14.59
CA ARG A 96 0.98 19.33 14.37
C ARG A 96 1.50 19.33 12.92
N HIS A 97 1.34 18.23 12.17
CA HIS A 97 1.89 18.05 10.81
C HIS A 97 0.86 17.47 9.83
N TYR A 98 -0.38 17.95 9.90
CA TYR A 98 -1.54 17.40 9.19
C TYR A 98 -1.41 17.34 7.66
N LEU A 99 -0.55 18.18 7.07
CA LEU A 99 -0.29 18.20 5.62
C LEU A 99 0.65 17.08 5.16
N TRP A 100 1.68 16.76 5.95
CA TRP A 100 2.77 15.88 5.53
C TRP A 100 2.56 14.43 5.97
N ILE A 101 1.95 14.20 7.13
CA ILE A 101 1.76 12.83 7.65
C ILE A 101 0.87 11.98 6.73
N PRO A 102 -0.27 12.45 6.19
CA PRO A 102 -1.04 11.68 5.21
C PRO A 102 -0.24 11.28 3.96
N LEU A 103 0.73 12.10 3.56
CA LEU A 103 1.60 11.83 2.41
C LEU A 103 2.68 10.78 2.72
N ILE A 104 3.28 10.85 3.91
CA ILE A 104 4.51 10.11 4.27
C ILE A 104 4.22 8.82 5.05
N HIS A 105 3.12 8.75 5.82
CA HIS A 105 2.80 7.61 6.70
C HIS A 105 2.55 6.28 5.98
N ARG A 106 2.57 6.29 4.64
CA ARG A 106 2.16 5.15 3.83
C ARG A 106 3.17 4.00 3.86
N TYR A 107 4.33 4.17 4.52
CA TYR A 107 5.29 3.11 4.81
C TYR A 107 5.63 3.06 6.31
N PRO A 108 5.73 1.88 6.96
CA PRO A 108 5.44 0.51 6.51
C PRO A 108 4.16 -0.08 7.15
N ASN A 109 3.82 -1.30 6.73
CA ASN A 109 2.50 -1.95 6.81
C ASN A 109 1.78 -1.85 8.18
N GLY A 110 2.48 -1.71 9.31
CA GLY A 110 1.81 -1.52 10.62
C GLY A 110 1.31 -0.10 10.86
N ILE A 111 2.05 0.90 10.39
CA ILE A 111 1.79 2.32 10.67
C ILE A 111 0.54 2.82 9.94
N ARG A 112 0.24 2.31 8.75
CA ARG A 112 -0.93 2.73 7.94
C ARG A 112 -2.26 2.51 8.67
N SER A 113 -2.43 1.36 9.31
CA SER A 113 -3.65 1.08 10.07
C SER A 113 -3.76 2.00 11.29
N VAL A 114 -2.68 2.09 12.09
CA VAL A 114 -2.63 2.96 13.28
C VAL A 114 -2.84 4.44 12.93
N ALA A 115 -2.22 4.91 11.85
CA ALA A 115 -2.35 6.27 11.36
C ALA A 115 -3.78 6.56 10.88
N GLY A 116 -4.40 5.65 10.11
CA GLY A 116 -5.80 5.77 9.69
C GLY A 116 -6.75 5.99 10.87
N PHE A 117 -6.55 5.22 11.95
CA PHE A 117 -7.29 5.41 13.20
C PHE A 117 -6.95 6.73 13.90
N ALA A 118 -5.66 7.10 13.93
CA ALA A 118 -5.19 8.34 14.56
C ALA A 118 -5.77 9.58 13.86
N PHE A 119 -5.84 9.59 12.53
CA PHE A 119 -6.53 10.62 11.76
C PHE A 119 -8.02 10.67 12.11
N GLY A 120 -8.67 9.51 12.28
CA GLY A 120 -10.05 9.40 12.72
C GLY A 120 -10.30 9.98 14.12
N MET A 121 -9.34 9.85 15.04
CA MET A 121 -9.44 10.36 16.41
C MET A 121 -8.96 11.82 16.56
N SER A 122 -8.19 12.33 15.60
CA SER A 122 -7.67 13.71 15.61
C SER A 122 -8.75 14.77 15.42
N ARG A 123 -8.40 16.05 15.64
CA ARG A 123 -9.33 17.18 15.43
C ARG A 123 -9.50 17.56 13.95
N LEU A 124 -8.89 16.80 13.03
CA LEU A 124 -8.95 17.09 11.60
C LEU A 124 -10.39 17.11 11.05
N PRO A 125 -10.75 18.13 10.25
CA PRO A 125 -11.99 18.12 9.48
C PRO A 125 -12.03 16.94 8.50
N ARG A 126 -13.21 16.34 8.33
CA ARG A 126 -13.42 15.19 7.43
C ARG A 126 -13.05 15.52 5.98
N SER A 127 -13.39 16.72 5.53
CA SER A 127 -13.10 17.21 4.17
C SER A 127 -11.60 17.33 3.91
N THR A 128 -10.85 17.92 4.85
CA THR A 128 -9.38 18.06 4.74
C THR A 128 -8.70 16.71 4.65
N PHE A 129 -9.08 15.77 5.52
CA PHE A 129 -8.53 14.40 5.45
C PHE A 129 -8.87 13.74 4.12
N HIS A 130 -10.11 13.83 3.66
CA HIS A 130 -10.55 13.20 2.41
C HIS A 130 -9.75 13.72 1.20
N THR A 131 -9.60 15.03 1.05
CA THR A 131 -8.83 15.62 -0.05
C THR A 131 -7.37 15.22 -0.01
N LEU A 132 -6.73 15.30 1.17
CA LEU A 132 -5.33 14.90 1.32
C LEU A 132 -5.14 13.41 1.05
N ASN A 133 -6.07 12.57 1.52
CA ASN A 133 -6.04 11.13 1.31
C ASN A 133 -6.17 10.77 -0.18
N VAL A 134 -7.12 11.40 -0.89
CA VAL A 134 -7.33 11.16 -2.32
C VAL A 134 -6.09 11.52 -3.14
N VAL A 135 -5.47 12.68 -2.85
CA VAL A 135 -4.24 13.11 -3.51
C VAL A 135 -3.07 12.18 -3.17
N ALA A 136 -2.86 11.90 -1.88
CA ALA A 136 -1.80 11.01 -1.44
C ALA A 136 -1.94 9.60 -2.04
N ALA A 137 -3.16 9.06 -2.07
CA ALA A 137 -3.45 7.77 -2.67
C ALA A 137 -3.16 7.75 -4.17
N GLY A 138 -3.47 8.84 -4.89
CA GLY A 138 -3.21 8.94 -6.32
C GLY A 138 -1.72 8.89 -6.61
N ILE A 139 -0.95 9.75 -5.93
CA ILE A 139 0.51 9.82 -6.06
C ILE A 139 1.14 8.45 -5.80
N TRP A 140 0.74 7.80 -4.72
CA TRP A 140 1.32 6.51 -4.35
C TRP A 140 0.91 5.35 -5.25
N SER A 141 -0.35 5.31 -5.70
CA SER A 141 -0.79 4.30 -6.65
C SER A 141 -0.02 4.41 -7.97
N VAL A 142 0.17 5.64 -8.48
CA VAL A 142 1.01 5.86 -9.66
C VAL A 142 2.45 5.43 -9.39
N ALA A 143 3.05 5.86 -8.27
CA ALA A 143 4.44 5.56 -7.95
C ALA A 143 4.71 4.05 -7.87
N ILE A 144 3.86 3.29 -7.18
CA ILE A 144 4.10 1.86 -6.95
C ILE A 144 3.78 1.03 -8.19
N VAL A 145 2.68 1.32 -8.89
CA VAL A 145 2.37 0.62 -10.14
C VAL A 145 3.47 0.91 -11.17
N SER A 146 3.95 2.15 -11.27
CA SER A 146 5.07 2.51 -12.14
C SER A 146 6.37 1.85 -11.70
N ALA A 147 6.64 1.73 -10.40
CA ALA A 147 7.82 1.03 -9.91
C ALA A 147 7.78 -0.46 -10.29
N GLY A 148 6.63 -1.12 -10.16
CA GLY A 148 6.44 -2.51 -10.58
C GLY A 148 6.58 -2.68 -12.09
N TYR A 149 6.03 -1.74 -12.87
CA TYR A 149 6.14 -1.72 -14.33
C TYR A 149 7.59 -1.51 -14.79
N ALA A 150 8.29 -0.54 -14.22
CA ALA A 150 9.70 -0.27 -14.51
C ALA A 150 10.59 -1.44 -14.11
N PHE A 151 10.27 -2.14 -13.02
CA PHE A 151 10.95 -3.37 -12.64
C PHE A 151 10.79 -4.47 -13.69
N GLY A 152 9.61 -4.60 -14.31
CA GLY A 152 9.39 -5.48 -15.46
C GLY A 152 10.32 -5.14 -16.63
N HIS A 153 10.42 -3.85 -16.96
CA HIS A 153 11.28 -3.37 -18.04
C HIS A 153 12.77 -3.63 -17.79
N VAL A 154 13.25 -3.40 -16.56
CA VAL A 154 14.64 -3.72 -16.17
C VAL A 154 14.87 -5.22 -16.20
N SER A 155 13.91 -6.02 -15.74
CA SER A 155 14.01 -7.48 -15.76
C SER A 155 14.16 -7.99 -17.19
N GLU A 156 13.29 -7.57 -18.12
CA GLU A 156 13.35 -7.94 -19.54
C GLU A 156 14.72 -7.61 -20.17
N LYS A 157 15.23 -6.41 -19.91
CA LYS A 157 16.52 -5.94 -20.46
C LYS A 157 17.72 -6.71 -19.89
N THR A 158 17.65 -7.13 -18.63
CA THR A 158 18.72 -7.91 -17.97
C THR A 158 18.63 -9.40 -18.30
N LEU A 159 17.45 -9.88 -18.74
CA LEU A 159 17.16 -11.27 -19.07
C LEU A 159 17.46 -11.67 -20.52
N SER A 160 17.98 -10.76 -21.36
CA SER A 160 18.44 -11.10 -22.72
C SER A 160 19.51 -12.21 -22.73
N ASP A 161 20.14 -12.55 -21.59
CA ASP A 161 21.16 -13.61 -21.49
C ASP A 161 20.83 -14.77 -20.50
N ALA A 162 19.78 -14.72 -19.69
CA ALA A 162 19.47 -15.84 -18.77
C ALA A 162 18.02 -15.88 -18.28
N ALA A 163 17.27 -16.86 -18.79
CA ALA A 163 16.06 -17.51 -18.25
C ALA A 163 15.09 -16.69 -17.39
N SER A 164 13.84 -16.61 -17.86
CA SER A 164 12.62 -16.08 -17.23
C SER A 164 12.44 -16.34 -15.73
N GLY A 165 13.00 -17.41 -15.16
CA GLY A 165 12.96 -17.72 -13.73
C GLY A 165 13.79 -16.78 -12.82
N VAL A 166 14.84 -16.15 -13.34
CA VAL A 166 15.73 -15.28 -12.55
C VAL A 166 15.06 -13.94 -12.22
N SER A 167 14.28 -13.37 -13.14
CA SER A 167 13.55 -12.11 -12.93
C SER A 167 12.61 -12.14 -11.72
N LEU A 168 11.86 -13.24 -11.56
CA LEU A 168 10.93 -13.45 -10.46
C LEU A 168 11.68 -13.67 -9.14
N ALA A 169 12.80 -14.40 -9.17
CA ALA A 169 13.66 -14.59 -8.01
C ALA A 169 14.27 -13.24 -7.55
N THR A 170 14.73 -12.40 -8.47
CA THR A 170 15.23 -11.05 -8.17
C THR A 170 14.11 -10.17 -7.61
N MET A 171 12.89 -10.25 -8.14
CA MET A 171 11.74 -9.51 -7.61
C MET A 171 11.38 -9.95 -6.19
N LEU A 172 11.32 -11.26 -5.95
CA LEU A 172 11.06 -11.83 -4.63
C LEU A 172 12.17 -11.47 -3.62
N VAL A 173 13.43 -11.45 -4.05
CA VAL A 173 14.56 -11.00 -3.24
C VAL A 173 14.44 -9.51 -2.96
N PHE A 174 14.10 -8.67 -3.94
CA PHE A 174 13.95 -7.22 -3.75
C PHE A 174 12.78 -6.89 -2.82
N LEU A 175 11.66 -7.59 -2.96
CA LEU A 175 10.50 -7.50 -2.07
C LEU A 175 10.82 -8.00 -0.66
N GLY A 176 11.56 -9.10 -0.55
CA GLY A 176 12.04 -9.62 0.73
C GLY A 176 13.01 -8.66 1.42
N LEU A 177 13.92 -8.04 0.65
CA LEU A 177 14.85 -7.02 1.13
C LEU A 177 14.11 -5.76 1.56
N PHE A 178 13.16 -5.29 0.74
CA PHE A 178 12.31 -4.15 1.03
C PHE A 178 11.48 -4.38 2.30
N TRP A 179 10.86 -5.56 2.42
CA TRP A 179 10.14 -5.97 3.62
C TRP A 179 11.07 -6.05 4.84
N PHE A 180 12.25 -6.65 4.70
CA PHE A 180 13.24 -6.76 5.78
C PHE A 180 13.76 -5.39 6.24
N LEU A 181 14.08 -4.49 5.30
CA LEU A 181 14.50 -3.11 5.56
C LEU A 181 13.40 -2.32 6.28
N SER A 182 12.15 -2.49 5.84
CA SER A 182 11.00 -1.85 6.50
C SER A 182 10.80 -2.34 7.93
N LYS A 183 10.92 -3.66 8.16
CA LYS A 183 10.89 -4.29 9.50
C LYS A 183 12.05 -3.84 10.39
N ARG A 184 13.24 -3.67 9.82
CA ARG A 184 14.42 -3.15 10.52
C ARG A 184 14.22 -1.69 10.93
N LEU A 185 13.69 -0.88 10.02
CA LEU A 185 13.42 0.53 10.30
C LEU A 185 12.35 0.70 11.39
N GLU A 186 11.31 -0.13 11.38
CA GLU A 186 10.30 -0.19 12.45
C GLU A 186 10.93 -0.47 13.82
N ARG A 187 11.80 -1.48 13.92
CA ARG A 187 12.47 -1.81 15.19
C ARG A 187 13.36 -0.67 15.69
N VAL A 188 14.08 0.00 14.79
CA VAL A 188 14.95 1.13 15.15
C VAL A 188 14.16 2.34 15.64
N ILE A 189 12.95 2.56 15.10
CA ILE A 189 12.05 3.62 15.55
C ILE A 189 11.43 3.27 16.91
N GLU A 190 11.01 2.01 17.12
CA GLU A 190 10.48 1.53 18.41
C GLU A 190 11.53 1.54 19.53
N GLU A 191 12.79 1.24 19.22
CA GLU A 191 13.89 1.28 20.20
C GLU A 191 14.29 2.71 20.63
N ARG A 192 13.86 3.74 19.89
CA ARG A 192 14.16 5.15 20.19
C ARG A 192 13.00 5.93 20.83
N SER A 193 11.82 5.34 21.02
CA SER A 193 10.63 5.96 21.62
C SER A 193 10.36 5.46 23.04
#